data_AF-A0A9W8HET8-F1
#
_entry.id   AF-A0A9W8HET8-F1
#
_cell.length_a   1.000
_cell.length_b   1.000
_cell.length_c   1.000
_cell.angle_alpha   90.00
_cell.angle_beta   90.00
_cell.angle_gamma   90.00
#
_symmetry.space_group_name_H-M   'P 1'
#
loop_
_entity.id
_entity.type
_entity.pdbx_description
1 polymer ?
#
loop_
_entity_poly.entity_id
_entity_poly.type
_entity_poly.pdbx_seq_one_letter_code
_entity_poly.pdbx_strand_id
1 'polypeptide(L)'
;MAHLVRANTCPAAFAGAAARVRAAVDATTDQLLGAISKAIGSDPSSFASALFNAMKSPNSTVISNQSRFPLYRNDFGWGAPAWVSPLPVFYANFVSFLPPPPSMDGYCVYMTLDAHVLRRVAQNDLWRAHARLLH
;
A
#
# COMPACT_ATOMS: atom_id res chain seq x y z
N MET A 1 2.52 -25.02 14.49
CA MET A 1 1.22 -24.32 14.60
C MET A 1 1.49 -22.90 15.10
N ALA A 2 1.47 -21.91 14.21
CA ALA A 2 1.67 -20.52 14.60
C ALA A 2 0.39 -20.02 15.30
N HIS A 3 0.52 -19.62 16.57
CA HIS A 3 -0.54 -18.95 17.31
C HIS A 3 -0.94 -17.68 16.55
N LEU A 4 -2.15 -17.67 16.00
CA LEU A 4 -2.79 -16.47 15.48
C LEU A 4 -2.96 -15.50 16.65
N VAL A 5 -2.14 -14.45 16.67
CA VAL A 5 -2.50 -13.24 17.41
C VAL A 5 -3.84 -12.81 16.84
N ARG A 6 -4.93 -12.94 17.62
CA ARG A 6 -6.20 -12.28 17.27
C ARG A 6 -5.84 -10.83 17.04
N ALA A 7 -5.94 -10.36 15.80
CA ALA A 7 -5.78 -8.94 15.52
C ALA A 7 -6.78 -8.22 16.41
N ASN A 8 -6.28 -7.35 17.29
CA ASN A 8 -7.15 -6.52 18.11
C ASN A 8 -7.86 -5.55 17.14
N THR A 9 -9.12 -5.83 16.80
CA THR A 9 -9.92 -5.05 15.85
C THR A 9 -10.75 -3.97 16.56
N CYS A 10 -10.44 -3.65 17.82
CA CYS A 10 -11.13 -2.58 18.51
C CYS A 10 -10.71 -1.20 17.97
N PRO A 11 -11.56 -0.16 18.07
CA PRO A 11 -11.24 1.19 17.61
C PRO A 11 -9.91 1.75 18.14
N ALA A 12 -9.54 1.43 19.38
CA ALA A 12 -8.28 1.87 19.98
C ALA A 12 -7.05 1.28 19.27
N ALA A 13 -7.13 0.03 18.79
CA ALA A 13 -6.06 -0.60 18.04
C ALA A 13 -5.86 0.05 16.66
N PHE A 14 -6.97 0.38 15.97
CA PHE A 14 -6.90 1.14 14.71
C PHE A 14 -6.35 2.55 14.92
N ALA A 15 -6.81 3.26 15.95
CA ALA A 15 -6.29 4.58 16.29
C ALA A 15 -4.77 4.52 16.60
N GLY A 16 -4.33 3.52 17.37
CA GLY A 16 -2.91 3.31 17.65
C GLY A 16 -2.08 2.96 16.42
N ALA A 17 -2.63 2.21 15.45
CA ALA A 17 -1.98 1.97 14.17
C ALA A 17 -1.87 3.27 13.34
N ALA A 18 -2.98 4.03 13.24
CA ALA A 18 -3.02 5.29 12.51
C ALA A 18 -2.07 6.34 13.10
N ALA A 19 -2.00 6.46 14.43
CA ALA A 19 -1.09 7.36 15.12
C ALA A 19 0.39 7.02 14.84
N ARG A 20 0.74 5.73 14.81
CA ARG A 20 2.11 5.29 14.46
C ARG A 20 2.46 5.62 13.00
N VAL A 21 1.53 5.40 12.07
CA VAL A 21 1.72 5.78 10.66
C VAL A 21 1.91 7.29 10.54
N ARG A 22 1.07 8.08 11.22
CA ARG A 22 1.18 9.55 11.23
C ARG A 22 2.54 10.00 11.77
N ALA A 23 2.94 9.52 12.94
CA ALA A 23 4.22 9.86 13.54
C ALA A 23 5.41 9.49 12.65
N ALA A 24 5.36 8.34 11.97
CA ALA A 24 6.42 7.93 11.03
C ALA A 24 6.50 8.83 9.79
N VAL A 25 5.36 9.23 9.24
CA VAL A 25 5.30 10.19 8.12
C VAL A 25 5.83 11.56 8.56
N ASP A 26 5.39 12.05 9.73
CA ASP A 26 5.79 13.37 10.24
C ASP A 26 7.29 13.43 10.61
N ALA A 27 7.88 12.29 10.97
CA ALA A 27 9.33 12.14 11.18
C ALA A 27 10.15 12.14 9.87
N THR A 28 9.51 12.16 8.69
CA THR A 28 10.20 12.23 7.40
C THR A 28 10.63 13.67 7.13
N THR A 29 11.83 14.01 7.58
CA THR A 29 12.41 15.36 7.46
C THR A 29 13.29 15.51 6.23
N ASP A 30 13.58 16.76 5.84
CA ASP A 30 14.54 17.07 4.77
C ASP A 30 15.93 16.45 5.02
N GLN A 31 16.35 16.39 6.30
CA GLN A 31 17.60 15.76 6.69
C GLN A 31 17.59 14.27 6.38
N LEU A 32 16.51 13.57 6.69
CA LEU A 32 16.37 12.14 6.40
C LEU A 32 16.36 11.91 4.87
N LEU A 33 15.60 12.71 4.13
CA LEU A 33 15.53 12.63 2.67
C LEU A 33 16.90 12.88 2.03
N GLY A 34 17.64 13.88 2.50
CA GLY A 34 19.01 14.16 2.05
C GLY A 34 19.97 13.00 2.33
N ALA A 35 19.87 12.38 3.50
CA ALA A 35 20.67 11.21 3.84
C ALA A 35 20.35 10.00 2.94
N ILE A 36 19.07 9.74 2.67
CA ILE A 36 18.64 8.69 1.74
C ILE A 36 19.15 8.98 0.32
N SER A 37 18.98 10.20 -0.18
CA SER A 37 19.47 10.59 -1.51
C SER A 37 20.98 10.38 -1.65
N LYS A 38 21.75 10.75 -0.62
CA LYS A 38 23.21 10.53 -0.60
C LYS A 38 23.57 9.06 -0.60
N ALA A 39 22.87 8.23 0.18
CA ALA A 39 23.09 6.79 0.22
C ALA A 39 22.71 6.08 -1.08
N ILE A 40 21.66 6.54 -1.77
CA ILE A 40 21.30 6.04 -3.10
C ILE A 40 22.35 6.45 -4.13
N GLY A 41 22.86 7.68 -4.05
CA GLY A 41 23.88 8.18 -4.97
C GLY A 41 25.30 7.66 -4.72
N SER A 42 25.57 7.00 -3.59
CA SER A 42 26.93 6.56 -3.25
C SER A 42 27.38 5.30 -3.96
N ASP A 43 26.44 4.47 -4.44
CA ASP A 43 26.75 3.22 -5.15
C ASP A 43 25.71 2.96 -6.26
N PRO A 44 26.13 2.63 -7.50
CA PRO A 44 25.22 2.32 -8.60
C PRO A 44 24.25 1.15 -8.35
N SER A 45 24.48 0.32 -7.34
CA SER A 45 23.60 -0.79 -6.93
C SER A 45 22.62 -0.39 -5.81
N SER A 46 22.80 0.76 -5.16
CA SER A 46 21.95 1.20 -4.04
C SER A 46 20.48 1.38 -4.41
N PHE A 47 20.13 1.57 -5.69
CA PHE A 47 18.73 1.65 -6.13
C PHE A 47 17.94 0.38 -5.77
N ALA A 48 18.59 -0.79 -5.75
CA ALA A 48 17.93 -2.05 -5.44
C ALA A 48 17.71 -2.24 -3.92
N SER A 49 18.43 -1.52 -3.07
CA SER A 49 18.40 -1.70 -1.61
C SER A 49 17.01 -1.49 -1.01
N ALA A 50 16.24 -0.53 -1.51
CA ALA A 50 14.87 -0.30 -1.06
C ALA A 50 13.96 -1.49 -1.38
N LEU A 51 14.07 -2.03 -2.59
CA LEU A 51 13.32 -3.20 -3.04
C LEU A 51 13.76 -4.47 -2.28
N PHE A 52 15.05 -4.69 -2.09
CA PHE A 52 15.55 -5.81 -1.29
C PHE A 52 15.05 -5.75 0.15
N ASN A 53 15.10 -4.58 0.79
CA ASN A 53 14.57 -4.42 2.15
C ASN A 53 13.05 -4.65 2.21
N ALA A 54 12.31 -4.20 1.20
CA ALA A 54 10.88 -4.50 1.06
C ALA A 54 10.61 -6.01 0.94
N MET A 55 11.44 -6.75 0.19
CA MET A 55 11.28 -8.19 -0.04
C MET A 55 11.84 -9.06 1.10
N LYS A 56 12.73 -8.55 1.94
CA LYS A 56 13.49 -9.33 2.94
C LYS A 56 12.62 -9.90 4.07
N SER A 57 11.52 -9.24 4.42
CA SER A 57 10.72 -9.63 5.58
C SER A 57 9.38 -10.21 5.14
N PRO A 58 9.13 -11.52 5.36
CA PRO A 58 7.86 -12.16 4.98
C PRO A 58 6.66 -11.61 5.77
N ASN A 59 6.92 -10.92 6.89
CA ASN A 59 5.91 -10.31 7.75
C ASN A 59 5.84 -8.77 7.60
N SER A 60 6.53 -8.20 6.60
CA SER A 60 6.46 -6.78 6.29
C SER A 60 5.51 -6.53 5.13
N THR A 61 4.76 -5.44 5.19
CA THR A 61 3.90 -4.97 4.09
C THR A 61 4.39 -3.61 3.64
N VAL A 62 4.61 -3.45 2.34
CA VAL A 62 4.89 -2.15 1.73
C VAL A 62 3.58 -1.50 1.35
N ILE A 63 3.33 -0.29 1.86
CA ILE A 63 2.14 0.49 1.57
C ILE A 63 2.52 1.74 0.80
N SER A 64 1.88 1.96 -0.34
CA SER A 64 1.98 3.21 -1.12
C SER A 64 0.60 3.86 -1.23
N ASN A 65 0.53 5.18 -1.11
CA ASN A 65 -0.71 5.93 -1.25
C ASN A 65 -0.65 6.88 -2.45
N GLN A 66 -1.42 6.55 -3.48
CA GLN A 66 -1.56 7.30 -4.72
C GLN A 66 -2.94 7.98 -4.83
N SER A 67 -3.78 7.91 -3.79
CA SER A 67 -5.16 8.43 -3.82
C SER A 67 -5.31 9.91 -4.17
N ARG A 68 -4.23 10.70 -4.01
CA ARG A 68 -4.18 12.13 -4.32
C ARG A 68 -3.63 12.43 -5.71
N PHE A 69 -3.20 11.42 -6.46
CA PHE A 69 -2.67 11.61 -7.81
C PHE A 69 -3.83 11.85 -8.78
N PRO A 70 -3.70 12.79 -9.74
CA PRO A 70 -4.77 13.14 -10.67
C PRO A 70 -4.92 12.13 -11.81
N LEU A 71 -4.87 10.82 -11.52
CA LEU A 71 -4.76 9.76 -12.53
C LEU A 71 -5.94 9.72 -13.50
N TYR A 72 -7.15 10.03 -13.01
CA TYR A 72 -8.38 10.08 -13.83
C TYR A 72 -8.58 11.42 -14.55
N ARG A 73 -7.67 12.39 -14.40
CA ARG A 73 -7.74 13.68 -15.14
C ARG A 73 -7.03 13.64 -16.50
N ASN A 74 -6.32 12.57 -16.80
CA ASN A 74 -5.55 12.45 -18.04
C ASN A 74 -6.47 12.04 -19.20
N ASP A 75 -6.83 12.99 -20.06
CA ASP A 75 -7.58 12.76 -21.29
C ASP A 75 -6.67 12.99 -22.50
N PHE A 76 -6.51 11.95 -23.34
CA PHE A 76 -5.68 11.99 -24.55
C PHE A 76 -6.50 12.28 -25.83
N GLY A 77 -7.77 12.67 -25.70
CA GLY A 77 -8.70 12.96 -26.80
C GLY A 77 -9.88 11.99 -26.91
N TRP A 78 -10.04 11.06 -25.97
CA TRP A 78 -11.08 10.03 -25.95
C TRP A 78 -11.84 9.94 -24.63
N GLY A 79 -11.68 10.93 -23.74
CA GLY A 79 -12.26 10.95 -22.41
C GLY A 79 -11.30 10.47 -21.33
N ALA A 80 -11.72 10.63 -20.08
CA ALA A 80 -10.98 10.15 -18.91
C ALA A 80 -10.84 8.62 -18.90
N PRO A 81 -9.79 8.07 -18.25
CA PRO A 81 -9.63 6.63 -18.12
C PRO A 81 -10.80 6.00 -17.38
N ALA A 82 -11.31 4.86 -17.86
CA ALA A 82 -12.33 4.11 -17.15
C ALA A 82 -11.77 3.43 -15.88
N TRP A 83 -10.49 3.06 -15.90
CA TRP A 83 -9.80 2.38 -14.82
C TRP A 83 -8.30 2.70 -14.83
N VAL A 84 -7.71 2.82 -13.64
CA VAL A 84 -6.27 2.96 -13.44
C VAL A 84 -5.82 1.95 -12.39
N SER A 85 -4.79 1.16 -12.70
CA SER A 85 -4.12 0.31 -11.74
C SER A 85 -2.60 0.37 -11.90
N PRO A 86 -1.85 -0.01 -10.86
CA PRO A 86 -0.45 -0.37 -11.00
C PRO A 86 -0.29 -1.52 -11.99
N LEU A 87 0.91 -1.62 -12.57
CA LEU A 87 1.34 -2.87 -13.20
C LEU A 87 1.41 -3.98 -12.15
N PRO A 88 1.11 -5.24 -12.51
CA PRO A 88 1.29 -6.37 -11.61
C PRO A 88 2.73 -6.40 -11.06
N VAL A 89 2.85 -6.23 -9.74
CA VAL A 89 4.14 -6.38 -9.06
C VAL A 89 4.43 -7.86 -8.84
N PHE A 90 5.70 -8.24 -8.97
CA PHE A 90 6.14 -9.65 -8.93
C PHE A 90 6.43 -10.17 -7.52
N TYR A 91 6.17 -9.38 -6.47
CA TYR A 91 6.38 -9.76 -5.08
C TYR A 91 5.10 -9.58 -4.26
N ALA A 92 4.92 -10.42 -3.22
CA ALA A 92 3.79 -10.34 -2.30
C ALA A 92 4.00 -9.25 -1.24
N ASN A 93 2.93 -8.94 -0.51
CA ASN A 93 2.87 -7.95 0.57
C ASN A 93 3.04 -6.49 0.11
N PHE A 94 2.59 -6.17 -1.10
CA PHE A 94 2.46 -4.79 -1.56
C PHE A 94 1.00 -4.36 -1.58
N VAL A 95 0.72 -3.19 -0.99
CA VAL A 95 -0.61 -2.56 -0.94
C VAL A 95 -0.51 -1.15 -1.51
N SER A 96 -1.40 -0.81 -2.43
CA SER A 96 -1.50 0.52 -3.01
C SER A 96 -2.91 1.09 -2.89
N PHE A 97 -3.03 2.26 -2.27
CA PHE A 97 -4.26 3.05 -2.29
C PHE A 97 -4.31 3.87 -3.58
N LEU A 98 -5.34 3.65 -4.39
CA LEU A 98 -5.57 4.30 -5.67
C LEU A 98 -6.73 5.28 -5.55
N PRO A 99 -6.75 6.35 -6.36
CA PRO A 99 -7.94 7.16 -6.49
C PRO A 99 -9.09 6.28 -7.02
N PRO A 100 -10.34 6.48 -6.55
CA PRO A 100 -11.47 5.79 -7.15
C PRO A 100 -11.73 6.35 -8.56
N PRO A 101 -12.24 5.53 -9.50
CA PRO A 101 -12.87 6.04 -10.72
C PRO A 101 -13.99 7.04 -10.39
N PRO A 102 -14.30 8.00 -11.29
CA PRO A 102 -15.36 8.98 -11.06
C PRO A 102 -16.75 8.39 -10.73
N SER A 103 -16.99 7.13 -11.13
CA SER A 103 -18.25 6.43 -10.88
C SER A 103 -18.31 5.69 -9.53
N MET A 104 -17.28 5.80 -8.69
CA MET A 104 -17.20 5.10 -7.40
C MET A 104 -16.82 6.04 -6.26
N ASP A 105 -17.44 5.82 -5.10
CA ASP A 105 -17.07 6.48 -3.86
C ASP A 105 -15.98 5.69 -3.10
N GLY A 106 -15.26 6.38 -2.23
CA GLY A 106 -14.28 5.78 -1.32
C GLY A 106 -12.87 5.65 -1.91
N TYR A 107 -12.21 4.52 -1.65
CA TYR A 107 -10.84 4.24 -2.11
C TYR A 107 -10.78 2.88 -2.79
N CYS A 108 -10.00 2.79 -3.87
CA CYS A 108 -9.60 1.51 -4.44
C CYS A 108 -8.30 1.06 -3.79
N VAL A 109 -8.22 -0.19 -3.32
CA VAL A 109 -7.01 -0.74 -2.72
C VAL A 109 -6.54 -1.92 -3.53
N TYR A 110 -5.40 -1.77 -4.19
CA TYR A 110 -4.71 -2.84 -4.90
C TYR A 110 -3.81 -3.58 -3.92
N MET A 111 -3.93 -4.91 -3.85
CA MET A 111 -3.12 -5.74 -2.96
C MET A 111 -2.51 -6.90 -3.72
N THR A 112 -1.24 -7.17 -3.45
CA THR A 112 -0.58 -8.43 -3.80
C THR A 112 -0.23 -9.15 -2.52
N LEU A 113 -0.69 -10.39 -2.41
CA LEU A 113 -0.55 -11.22 -1.23
C LEU A 113 -0.34 -12.66 -1.68
N ASP A 114 0.29 -13.48 -0.85
CA ASP A 114 0.30 -14.91 -1.09
C ASP A 114 -1.15 -15.43 -1.20
N ALA A 115 -1.39 -16.37 -2.12
CA ALA A 115 -2.74 -16.87 -2.41
C ALA A 115 -3.48 -17.39 -1.17
N HIS A 116 -2.74 -17.94 -0.19
CA HIS A 116 -3.31 -18.41 1.06
C HIS A 116 -3.70 -17.25 2.01
N VAL A 117 -2.98 -16.12 1.99
CA VAL A 117 -3.32 -14.90 2.74
C VAL A 117 -4.49 -14.19 2.06
N LEU A 118 -4.47 -14.05 0.73
CA LEU A 118 -5.56 -13.43 -0.03
C LEU A 118 -6.90 -14.11 0.23
N ARG A 119 -6.94 -15.45 0.23
CA ARG A 119 -8.14 -16.23 0.61
C ARG A 119 -8.64 -15.90 2.01
N ARG A 120 -7.73 -15.74 2.98
CA ARG A 120 -8.10 -15.37 4.36
C ARG A 120 -8.60 -13.93 4.47
N VAL A 121 -8.00 -12.99 3.74
CA VAL A 121 -8.48 -11.60 3.67
C VAL A 121 -9.89 -11.55 3.08
N ALA A 122 -10.15 -12.27 1.98
CA ALA A 122 -11.46 -12.32 1.34
C ALA A 122 -12.56 -12.93 2.24
N GLN A 123 -12.18 -13.82 3.18
CA GLN A 123 -13.08 -14.47 4.12
C GLN A 123 -13.22 -13.74 5.46
N ASN A 124 -12.42 -12.69 5.71
CA ASN A 124 -12.38 -12.02 7.00
C ASN A 124 -13.58 -11.06 7.18
N ASP A 125 -14.30 -11.18 8.30
CA ASP A 125 -15.54 -10.43 8.54
C ASP A 125 -15.33 -8.92 8.57
N LEU A 126 -14.21 -8.43 9.12
CA LEU A 126 -13.88 -7.00 9.13
C LEU A 126 -13.73 -6.48 7.69
N TRP A 127 -12.98 -7.20 6.85
CA TRP A 127 -12.81 -6.82 5.45
C TRP A 127 -14.13 -6.87 4.69
N ARG A 128 -14.94 -7.92 4.89
CA ARG A 128 -16.25 -8.05 4.23
C ARG A 128 -17.26 -6.99 4.69
N ALA A 129 -17.13 -6.47 5.90
CA ALA A 129 -17.98 -5.40 6.42
C ALA A 129 -17.63 -4.02 5.84
N HIS A 130 -16.39 -3.81 5.37
CA HIS A 130 -15.89 -2.49 4.99
C HIS A 130 -15.32 -2.39 3.57
N ALA A 131 -15.17 -3.50 2.86
CA ALA A 131 -14.61 -3.55 1.52
C ALA A 131 -15.37 -4.53 0.62
N ARG A 132 -15.38 -4.24 -0.68
CA ARG A 132 -15.89 -5.12 -1.74
C ARG A 132 -14.75 -5.46 -2.68
N LEU A 133 -14.66 -6.74 -3.07
CA LEU A 133 -13.72 -7.16 -4.09
C LEU A 133 -14.18 -6.64 -5.46
N LEU A 134 -13.26 -6.04 -6.20
CA LEU A 134 -13.47 -5.62 -7.58
C LEU A 134 -12.90 -6.70 -8.50
N HIS A 135 -13.64 -7.03 -9.55
CA HIS A 135 -13.31 -8.04 -10.55
C HIS A 135 -13.02 -7.39 -11.90
#